data_AF-A0A5P9W9F1-F1
#
_entry.id   AF-A0A5P9W9F1-F1
#
_cell.length_a   1.000
_cell.length_b   1.000
_cell.length_c   1.000
_cell.angle_alpha   90.00
_cell.angle_beta   90.00
_cell.angle_gamma   90.00
#
_symmetry.space_group_name_H-M   'P 1'
#
loop_
_entity.id
_entity.type
_entity.pdbx_description
1 polymer ?
#
loop_
_entity_poly.entity_id
_entity_poly.type
_entity_poly.pdbx_seq_one_letter_code
_entity_poly.pdbx_strand_id
1 'polypeptide(L)'
;MLLNINELIKQKYFFNLISSTELQSKVEIPSRSFNFKSFNSKFSEYYPDKKLPSKEFLEWFIGFTEGEGSFTVSKYGKLLLTIYQATLDIQVLYYIKENLGFGSIGRVNDKVSRLVIYDTKNIYLLCLLFNGNMVLPTRNARFLTFLCAFNEKLLKKNIFSPIVPIMEYVKPSLDDCWLSGFTDGEGCFTICFLSTSNKFRYIYLLTQKGVANKAVFEHILSLFDCHGLVSCRSNKDLDVWDLRINGLRNCTALFPYFDKWSLRTKKLQSYLKWKEIYPRLVKGDHLKADTRQELIDLAKKINKFD
;
A
#
# COMPACT_ATOMS: atom_id res chain seq x y z
N MET A 1 21.09 -18.09 5.13
CA MET A 1 19.65 -17.78 5.15
C MET A 1 19.07 -18.43 6.41
N LEU A 2 19.25 -17.80 7.56
CA LEU A 2 18.72 -18.26 8.85
C LEU A 2 18.12 -17.00 9.49
N LEU A 3 16.81 -16.84 9.36
CA LEU A 3 16.05 -15.86 10.14
C LEU A 3 16.25 -16.22 11.61
N ASN A 4 16.70 -15.26 12.41
CA ASN A 4 17.01 -15.45 13.82
C ASN A 4 15.73 -15.93 14.52
N ILE A 5 15.75 -17.13 15.09
CA ILE A 5 14.61 -17.75 15.79
C ILE A 5 14.06 -16.78 16.87
N ASN A 6 14.92 -15.96 17.48
CA ASN A 6 14.50 -14.94 18.44
C ASN A 6 13.69 -13.78 17.85
N GLU A 7 13.90 -13.40 16.58
CA GLU A 7 13.06 -12.41 15.88
C GLU A 7 11.70 -13.00 15.50
N LEU A 8 11.67 -14.25 15.03
CA LEU A 8 10.43 -14.98 14.76
C LEU A 8 9.61 -15.17 16.04
N ILE A 9 10.27 -15.47 17.16
CA ILE A 9 9.64 -15.58 18.48
C ILE A 9 9.09 -14.23 18.91
N LYS A 10 9.85 -13.12 18.82
CA LYS A 10 9.34 -11.77 19.15
C LYS A 10 8.16 -11.35 18.28
N GLN A 11 8.23 -11.60 16.97
CA GLN A 11 7.13 -11.32 16.05
C GLN A 11 5.90 -12.18 16.38
N LYS A 12 6.09 -13.46 16.69
CA LYS A 12 5.01 -14.38 17.08
C LYS A 12 4.39 -14.03 18.43
N TYR A 13 5.18 -13.60 19.41
CA TYR A 13 4.66 -13.12 20.70
C TYR A 13 3.92 -11.79 20.56
N PHE A 14 4.44 -10.86 19.76
CA PHE A 14 3.74 -9.61 19.46
C PHE A 14 2.43 -9.87 18.70
N PHE A 15 2.43 -10.79 17.74
CA PHE A 15 1.21 -11.23 17.05
C PHE A 15 0.23 -11.90 18.00
N ASN A 16 0.72 -12.78 18.90
CA ASN A 16 -0.09 -13.44 19.92
C ASN A 16 -0.67 -12.45 20.95
N LEU A 17 0.03 -11.36 21.24
CA LEU A 17 -0.44 -10.28 22.11
C LEU A 17 -1.54 -9.44 21.44
N ILE A 18 -1.47 -9.28 20.11
CA ILE A 18 -2.54 -8.65 19.32
C ILE A 18 -3.70 -9.63 19.08
N SER A 19 -3.42 -10.92 18.95
CA SER A 19 -4.40 -11.96 18.61
C SER A 19 -5.02 -12.65 19.82
N SER A 20 -4.58 -12.35 21.05
CA SER A 20 -5.26 -12.80 22.26
C SER A 20 -6.71 -12.33 22.22
N THR A 21 -7.61 -13.28 22.47
CA THR A 21 -9.04 -13.32 22.14
C THR A 21 -9.92 -12.19 22.68
N GLU A 22 -9.36 -11.23 23.43
CA GLU A 22 -10.07 -10.05 23.94
C GLU A 22 -9.95 -8.81 23.03
N LEU A 23 -9.03 -8.77 22.07
CA LEU A 23 -8.92 -7.70 21.07
C LEU A 23 -9.71 -7.96 19.77
N GLN A 24 -10.30 -9.15 19.63
CA GLN A 24 -10.97 -9.59 18.41
C GLN A 24 -12.38 -9.01 18.21
N SER A 25 -12.94 -8.28 19.17
CA SER A 25 -14.33 -7.79 19.08
C SER A 25 -14.52 -6.28 18.91
N LYS A 26 -13.48 -5.44 19.02
CA LYS A 26 -13.57 -4.00 18.72
C LYS A 26 -12.20 -3.38 18.39
N VAL A 27 -11.67 -3.62 17.20
CA VAL A 27 -10.74 -2.62 16.62
C VAL A 27 -11.61 -1.47 16.14
N GLU A 28 -12.00 -0.58 17.06
CA GLU A 28 -12.61 0.69 16.69
C GLU A 28 -11.57 1.48 15.89
N ILE A 29 -11.87 1.71 14.62
CA ILE A 29 -10.99 2.48 13.74
C ILE A 29 -10.97 3.93 14.26
N PRO A 30 -9.83 4.47 14.71
CA PRO A 30 -9.76 5.83 15.24
C PRO A 30 -10.18 6.87 14.19
N SER A 31 -10.74 8.00 14.63
CA SER A 31 -11.20 9.11 13.76
C SER A 31 -10.07 10.02 13.24
N ARG A 32 -8.82 9.56 13.29
CA ARG A 32 -7.64 10.38 12.98
C ARG A 32 -7.44 10.49 11.47
N SER A 33 -7.20 11.71 11.01
CA SER A 33 -6.75 12.02 9.65
C SER A 33 -5.23 12.16 9.58
N PHE A 34 -4.68 12.10 8.37
CA PHE A 34 -3.25 12.32 8.14
C PHE A 34 -2.78 13.67 8.71
N ASN A 35 -1.66 13.65 9.44
CA ASN A 35 -1.04 14.84 10.01
C ASN A 35 0.46 14.89 9.68
N PHE A 36 0.85 15.88 8.87
CA PHE A 36 2.21 16.05 8.39
C PHE A 36 2.96 17.21 9.07
N LYS A 37 2.41 17.84 10.13
CA LYS A 37 3.00 19.05 10.73
C LYS A 37 4.45 18.84 11.19
N SER A 38 4.70 17.77 11.94
CA SER A 38 6.05 17.47 12.47
C SER A 38 7.04 17.16 11.34
N PHE A 39 6.62 16.38 10.35
CA PHE A 39 7.42 16.12 9.15
C PHE A 39 7.73 17.42 8.39
N ASN A 40 6.71 18.23 8.07
CA ASN A 40 6.86 19.46 7.28
C ASN A 40 7.79 20.48 7.96
N SER A 41 7.61 20.68 9.27
CA SER A 41 8.46 21.56 10.06
C SER A 41 9.92 21.10 10.02
N LYS A 42 10.17 19.81 10.26
CA LYS A 42 11.53 19.28 10.30
C LYS A 42 12.16 19.17 8.91
N PHE A 43 11.37 18.88 7.88
CA PHE A 43 11.82 18.84 6.49
C PHE A 43 12.33 20.21 6.05
N SER A 44 11.58 21.27 6.34
CA SER A 44 11.93 22.66 5.99
C SER A 44 13.20 23.11 6.72
N GLU A 45 13.39 22.69 7.98
CA GLU A 45 14.64 22.91 8.72
C GLU A 45 15.84 22.19 8.07
N TYR A 46 15.63 20.94 7.64
CA TYR A 46 16.69 20.10 7.08
C TYR A 46 17.05 20.41 5.64
N TYR A 47 16.11 20.92 4.86
CA TYR A 47 16.21 21.17 3.44
C TYR A 47 15.52 22.50 3.08
N PRO A 48 16.05 23.64 3.54
CA PRO A 48 15.39 24.95 3.36
C PRO A 48 15.21 25.33 1.88
N ASP A 49 16.12 24.88 1.02
CA ASP A 49 16.09 25.17 -0.42
C ASP A 49 15.27 24.17 -1.25
N LYS A 50 14.70 23.13 -0.61
CA LYS A 50 13.89 22.13 -1.31
C LYS A 50 12.41 22.44 -1.14
N LYS A 51 11.66 22.24 -2.22
CA LYS A 51 10.20 22.29 -2.20
C LYS A 51 9.68 21.23 -1.22
N LEU A 52 8.78 21.65 -0.33
CA LEU A 52 8.10 20.75 0.58
C LEU A 52 7.26 19.72 -0.21
N PRO A 53 7.30 18.42 0.14
CA PRO A 53 6.45 17.42 -0.50
C PRO A 53 4.97 17.76 -0.30
N SER A 54 4.16 17.57 -1.33
CA SER A 54 2.72 17.87 -1.24
C SER A 54 2.00 16.86 -0.34
N LYS A 55 0.85 17.28 0.21
CA LYS A 55 -0.01 16.41 1.02
C LYS A 55 -0.39 15.13 0.27
N GLU A 56 -0.79 15.28 -0.99
CA GLU A 56 -1.22 14.19 -1.88
C GLU A 56 -0.08 13.19 -2.11
N PHE A 57 1.15 13.69 -2.32
CA PHE A 57 2.31 12.82 -2.45
C PHE A 57 2.57 12.05 -1.16
N LEU A 58 2.50 12.69 0.01
CA LEU A 58 2.77 12.04 1.29
C LEU A 58 1.74 10.96 1.61
N GLU A 59 0.46 11.22 1.37
CA GLU A 59 -0.63 10.23 1.52
C GLU A 59 -0.44 9.03 0.59
N TRP A 60 -0.16 9.30 -0.70
CA TRP A 60 0.15 8.26 -1.68
C TRP A 60 1.39 7.47 -1.27
N PHE A 61 2.46 8.14 -0.83
CA PHE A 61 3.72 7.52 -0.47
C PHE A 61 3.56 6.60 0.74
N ILE A 62 2.73 6.98 1.72
CA ILE A 62 2.38 6.11 2.85
C ILE A 62 1.68 4.86 2.35
N GLY A 63 0.61 5.00 1.55
CA GLY A 63 -0.12 3.85 1.00
C GLY A 63 0.77 2.92 0.18
N PHE A 64 1.62 3.49 -0.68
CA PHE A 64 2.56 2.73 -1.49
C PHE A 64 3.61 2.00 -0.64
N THR A 65 4.13 2.67 0.41
CA THR A 65 5.07 2.06 1.36
C THR A 65 4.42 0.94 2.18
N GLU A 66 3.13 1.04 2.52
CA GLU A 66 2.42 -0.04 3.21
C GLU A 66 2.20 -1.28 2.34
N GLY A 67 2.21 -1.12 1.01
CA GLY A 67 2.26 -2.23 0.05
C GLY A 67 3.68 -2.77 -0.17
N GLU A 68 4.56 -1.94 -0.72
CA GLU A 68 5.87 -2.35 -1.29
C GLU A 68 7.07 -2.09 -0.36
N GLY A 69 6.86 -1.34 0.72
CA GLY A 69 7.91 -0.88 1.61
C GLY A 69 8.28 -1.86 2.72
N SER A 70 9.52 -1.72 3.19
CA SER A 70 10.07 -2.51 4.29
C SER A 70 10.94 -1.67 5.21
N PHE A 71 10.45 -1.44 6.43
CA PHE A 71 11.23 -0.92 7.56
C PHE A 71 12.06 -2.06 8.15
N THR A 72 13.38 -1.93 8.10
CA THR A 72 14.32 -2.99 8.49
C THR A 72 15.30 -2.48 9.53
N VAL A 73 15.44 -3.26 10.62
CA VAL A 73 16.60 -3.19 11.52
C VAL A 73 17.54 -4.33 11.11
N SER A 74 18.68 -4.02 10.51
CA SER A 74 19.65 -5.05 10.12
C SER A 74 20.32 -5.68 11.34
N LYS A 75 20.95 -6.85 11.15
CA LYS A 75 21.74 -7.54 12.19
C LYS A 75 22.86 -6.71 12.83
N TYR A 76 23.30 -5.63 12.16
CA TYR A 76 24.31 -4.70 12.67
C TYR A 76 23.70 -3.39 13.23
N GLY A 77 22.38 -3.35 13.46
CA GLY A 77 21.68 -2.17 13.97
C GLY A 77 21.52 -1.03 12.96
N LYS A 78 21.86 -1.23 11.67
CA LYS A 78 21.50 -0.26 10.61
C LYS A 78 20.00 -0.27 10.39
N LEU A 79 19.41 0.92 10.33
CA LEU A 79 17.99 1.17 10.13
C LEU A 79 17.78 1.63 8.69
N LEU A 80 16.89 0.96 7.96
CA LEU A 80 16.64 1.24 6.54
C LEU A 80 15.14 1.23 6.24
N LEU A 81 14.69 2.16 5.41
CA LEU A 81 13.50 1.97 4.58
C LEU A 81 13.96 1.50 3.22
N THR A 82 13.41 0.39 2.74
CA THR A 82 13.63 -0.11 1.37
C THR A 82 12.30 -0.29 0.66
N ILE A 83 12.22 0.14 -0.60
CA ILE A 83 11.09 -0.10 -1.50
C ILE A 83 11.63 -0.83 -2.71
N TYR A 84 11.06 -1.99 -3.02
CA TYR A 84 11.39 -2.78 -4.20
C TYR A 84 10.36 -2.54 -5.28
N GLN A 85 10.80 -2.55 -6.55
CA GLN A 85 9.87 -2.55 -7.67
C GLN A 85 10.52 -3.26 -8.87
N ALA A 86 9.69 -3.79 -9.77
CA ALA A 86 10.14 -4.27 -11.07
C ALA A 86 10.92 -3.17 -11.79
N THR A 87 12.03 -3.52 -12.45
CA THR A 87 12.88 -2.54 -13.17
C THR A 87 12.12 -1.83 -14.30
N LEU A 88 11.11 -2.48 -14.90
CA LEU A 88 10.23 -1.83 -15.89
C LEU A 88 9.49 -0.61 -15.31
N ASP A 89 9.31 -0.60 -13.99
CA ASP A 89 8.54 0.41 -13.26
C ASP A 89 9.45 1.26 -12.35
N ILE A 90 10.76 1.32 -12.66
CA ILE A 90 11.78 2.05 -11.88
C ILE A 90 11.49 3.55 -11.75
N GLN A 91 10.73 4.14 -12.69
CA GLN A 91 10.34 5.54 -12.66
C GLN A 91 9.56 5.91 -11.39
N VAL A 92 8.82 4.98 -10.78
CA VAL A 92 8.13 5.24 -9.50
C VAL A 92 9.12 5.46 -8.36
N LEU A 93 10.28 4.78 -8.40
CA LEU A 93 11.34 4.97 -7.41
C LEU A 93 12.00 6.34 -7.57
N TYR A 94 12.22 6.79 -8.81
CA TYR A 94 12.72 8.14 -9.10
C TYR A 94 11.72 9.20 -8.67
N TYR A 95 10.43 9.02 -8.97
CA TYR A 95 9.35 9.90 -8.51
C TYR A 95 9.36 10.06 -6.97
N ILE A 96 9.51 8.97 -6.22
CA ILE A 96 9.64 9.03 -4.75
C ILE A 96 10.88 9.82 -4.35
N LYS A 97 12.03 9.51 -4.94
CA LYS A 97 13.31 10.17 -4.61
C LYS A 97 13.26 11.66 -4.90
N GLU A 98 12.66 12.08 -6.01
CA GLU A 98 12.54 13.47 -6.42
C GLU A 98 11.63 14.25 -5.47
N ASN A 99 10.49 13.69 -5.09
CA ASN A 99 9.56 14.34 -4.16
C ASN A 99 10.10 14.39 -2.72
N LEU A 100 10.80 13.35 -2.25
CA LEU A 100 11.47 13.38 -0.93
C LEU A 100 12.76 14.22 -0.96
N GLY A 101 13.40 14.32 -2.12
CA GLY A 101 14.72 14.93 -2.29
C GLY A 101 15.87 14.10 -1.72
N PHE A 102 15.66 12.84 -1.35
CA PHE A 102 16.70 11.97 -0.79
C PHE A 102 16.44 10.48 -1.06
N GLY A 103 17.47 9.67 -0.80
CA GLY A 103 17.48 8.23 -1.03
C GLY A 103 18.32 7.81 -2.23
N SER A 104 18.71 6.54 -2.23
CA SER A 104 19.58 5.96 -3.25
C SER A 104 18.85 4.87 -4.01
N ILE A 105 18.83 4.98 -5.34
CA ILE A 105 18.22 3.99 -6.23
C ILE A 105 19.32 3.13 -6.83
N GLY A 106 19.09 1.82 -6.89
CA GLY A 106 20.00 0.89 -7.55
C GLY A 106 19.27 -0.36 -8.03
N ARG A 107 19.83 -1.00 -9.07
CA ARG A 107 19.36 -2.30 -9.53
C ARG A 107 19.83 -3.39 -8.56
N VAL A 108 18.91 -4.26 -8.16
CA VAL A 108 19.21 -5.46 -7.38
C VAL A 108 19.62 -6.59 -8.33
N ASN A 109 18.92 -6.69 -9.45
CA ASN A 109 19.23 -7.55 -10.60
C ASN A 109 18.54 -6.95 -11.85
N ASP A 110 18.56 -7.67 -12.98
CA ASP A 110 17.98 -7.17 -14.24
C ASP A 110 16.48 -6.86 -14.15
N LYS A 111 15.74 -7.59 -13.30
CA LYS A 111 14.29 -7.50 -13.19
C LYS A 111 13.80 -6.64 -12.02
N VAL A 112 14.64 -6.37 -11.03
CA VAL A 112 14.25 -5.69 -9.79
C VAL A 112 15.19 -4.53 -9.48
N SER A 113 14.59 -3.38 -9.21
CA SER A 113 15.26 -2.19 -8.70
C SER A 113 14.78 -1.88 -7.28
N ARG A 114 15.57 -1.11 -6.53
CA ARG A 114 15.18 -0.69 -5.18
C ARG A 114 15.57 0.76 -4.90
N LEU A 115 14.75 1.42 -4.10
CA LEU A 115 15.08 2.65 -3.38
C LEU A 115 15.48 2.26 -1.95
N VAL A 116 16.59 2.80 -1.44
CA VAL A 116 17.04 2.60 -0.06
C VAL A 116 17.31 3.96 0.59
N ILE A 117 16.78 4.14 1.80
CA ILE A 117 17.03 5.30 2.67
C ILE A 117 17.55 4.77 3.99
N TYR A 118 18.71 5.24 4.44
CA TYR A 118 19.41 4.69 5.62
C TYR A 118 20.17 5.71 6.46
N ASP A 119 20.33 6.95 5.97
CA ASP A 119 21.01 8.00 6.74
C ASP A 119 20.13 8.47 7.90
N THR A 120 20.76 8.75 9.04
CA THR A 120 20.03 9.04 10.30
C THR A 120 19.08 10.24 10.17
N LYS A 121 19.49 11.26 9.39
CA LYS A 121 18.72 12.48 9.16
C LYS A 121 17.41 12.19 8.43
N ASN A 122 17.45 11.42 7.35
CA ASN A 122 16.28 11.06 6.57
C ASN A 122 15.44 9.97 7.22
N ILE A 123 16.05 9.02 7.95
CA ILE A 123 15.27 8.10 8.80
C ILE A 123 14.48 8.87 9.86
N TYR A 124 15.04 9.92 10.46
CA TYR A 124 14.29 10.78 11.39
C TYR A 124 13.05 11.41 10.73
N LEU A 125 13.20 11.96 9.52
CA LEU A 125 12.08 12.49 8.75
C LEU A 125 11.04 11.41 8.44
N LEU A 126 11.45 10.21 8.01
CA LEU A 126 10.51 9.11 7.77
C LEU A 126 9.79 8.70 9.06
N CYS A 127 10.47 8.63 10.21
CA CYS A 127 9.82 8.36 11.48
C CYS A 127 8.77 9.42 11.82
N LEU A 128 9.04 10.71 11.58
CA LEU A 128 8.03 11.76 11.75
C LEU A 128 6.87 11.66 10.75
N LEU A 129 7.13 11.20 9.53
CA LEU A 129 6.13 11.05 8.49
C LEU A 129 5.16 9.90 8.79
N PHE A 130 5.67 8.74 9.21
CA PHE A 130 4.86 7.54 9.38
C PHE A 130 4.23 7.42 10.78
N ASN A 131 4.82 8.03 11.81
CA ASN A 131 4.30 7.95 13.18
C ASN A 131 2.92 8.60 13.33
N GLY A 132 1.90 7.78 13.58
CA GLY A 132 0.50 8.22 13.65
C GLY A 132 -0.16 8.48 12.29
N ASN A 133 0.47 8.05 11.19
CA ASN A 133 -0.07 8.16 9.82
C ASN A 133 -0.25 6.80 9.12
N MET A 134 0.05 5.68 9.79
CA MET A 134 -0.13 4.32 9.24
C MET A 134 -1.62 3.94 9.21
N VAL A 135 -2.04 3.21 8.17
CA VAL A 135 -3.43 2.74 8.03
C VAL A 135 -3.57 1.26 8.39
N LEU A 136 -2.64 0.40 8.00
CA LEU A 136 -2.74 -1.04 8.24
C LEU A 136 -2.21 -1.44 9.63
N PRO A 137 -3.02 -2.10 10.47
CA PRO A 137 -2.62 -2.67 11.76
C PRO A 137 -1.27 -3.38 11.75
N THR A 138 -1.08 -4.31 10.82
CA THR A 138 0.15 -5.12 10.77
C THR A 138 1.36 -4.34 10.29
N ARG A 139 1.18 -3.29 9.48
CA ARG A 139 2.28 -2.45 9.00
C ARG A 139 2.70 -1.44 10.07
N ASN A 140 1.76 -0.83 10.79
CA ASN A 140 2.09 0.05 11.91
C ASN A 140 2.87 -0.69 13.00
N ALA A 141 2.46 -1.91 13.36
CA ALA A 141 3.18 -2.76 14.30
C ALA A 141 4.69 -2.90 13.95
N ARG A 142 4.97 -3.16 12.66
CA ARG A 142 6.35 -3.26 12.15
C ARG A 142 7.06 -1.91 12.18
N PHE A 143 6.38 -0.83 11.82
CA PHE A 143 6.91 0.52 11.90
C PHE A 143 7.23 0.93 13.35
N LEU A 144 6.35 0.67 14.31
CA LEU A 144 6.58 0.98 15.72
C LEU A 144 7.78 0.21 16.30
N THR A 145 7.96 -1.05 15.89
CA THR A 145 9.18 -1.81 16.24
C THR A 145 10.44 -1.13 15.69
N PHE A 146 10.38 -0.66 14.43
CA PHE A 146 11.47 0.10 13.82
C PHE A 146 11.72 1.44 14.52
N LEU A 147 10.66 2.17 14.90
CA LEU A 147 10.71 3.43 15.63
C LEU A 147 11.36 3.26 17.01
N CYS A 148 11.01 2.20 17.74
CA CYS A 148 11.63 1.87 19.02
C CYS A 148 13.15 1.65 18.86
N ALA A 149 13.57 0.85 17.87
CA ALA A 149 14.98 0.64 17.58
C ALA A 149 15.71 1.94 17.18
N PHE A 150 15.02 2.83 16.46
CA PHE A 150 15.56 4.15 16.12
C PHE A 150 15.72 5.04 17.36
N ASN A 151 14.71 5.13 18.22
CA ASN A 151 14.78 5.89 19.47
C ASN A 151 15.90 5.40 20.40
N GLU A 152 16.10 4.09 20.53
CA GLU A 152 17.23 3.53 21.27
C GLU A 152 18.58 4.01 20.71
N LYS A 153 18.73 4.02 19.38
CA LYS A 153 19.93 4.54 18.71
C LYS A 153 20.12 6.04 18.96
N LEU A 154 19.05 6.82 18.98
CA LEU A 154 19.11 8.27 19.25
C LEU A 154 19.60 8.54 20.66
N LEU A 155 19.05 7.84 21.66
CA LEU A 155 19.47 7.94 23.06
C LEU A 155 20.95 7.61 23.25
N LYS A 156 21.41 6.49 22.68
CA LYS A 156 22.83 6.07 22.79
C LYS A 156 23.81 7.05 22.17
N LYS A 157 23.40 7.80 21.14
CA LYS A 157 24.27 8.74 20.43
C LYS A 157 24.06 10.20 20.83
N ASN A 158 23.04 10.49 21.63
CA ASN A 158 22.64 11.84 22.04
C ASN A 158 22.49 12.83 20.86
N ILE A 159 21.90 12.38 19.74
CA ILE A 159 21.81 13.17 18.49
C ILE A 159 20.48 13.93 18.39
N PHE A 160 19.36 13.29 18.74
CA PHE A 160 18.01 13.86 18.66
C PHE A 160 17.19 13.42 19.87
N SER A 161 16.17 14.20 20.21
CA SER A 161 15.14 13.78 21.15
C SER A 161 14.37 12.57 20.58
N PRO A 162 14.10 11.54 21.41
CA PRO A 162 13.25 10.41 21.00
C PRO A 162 11.88 10.89 20.52
N ILE A 163 11.35 10.21 19.52
CA ILE A 163 10.00 10.47 19.01
C ILE A 163 9.02 9.64 19.82
N VAL A 164 8.01 10.28 20.43
CA VAL A 164 6.95 9.57 21.16
C VAL A 164 6.10 8.76 20.18
N PRO A 165 6.01 7.42 20.32
CA PRO A 165 5.20 6.60 19.43
C PRO A 165 3.71 6.93 19.55
N ILE A 166 3.03 7.04 18.41
CA ILE A 166 1.58 7.20 18.34
C ILE A 166 0.99 5.85 17.95
N MET A 167 0.17 5.28 18.85
CA MET A 167 -0.39 3.93 18.66
C MET A 167 -1.62 3.92 17.76
N GLU A 168 -2.30 5.06 17.60
CA GLU A 168 -3.48 5.19 16.75
C GLU A 168 -3.13 5.09 15.25
N TYR A 169 -4.14 4.69 14.48
CA TYR A 169 -4.09 4.51 13.03
C TYR A 169 -4.93 5.56 12.33
N VAL A 170 -4.59 5.85 11.07
CA VAL A 170 -5.40 6.71 10.21
C VAL A 170 -6.52 5.89 9.58
N LYS A 171 -7.70 6.51 9.50
CA LYS A 171 -8.83 6.01 8.71
C LYS A 171 -8.77 6.62 7.31
N PRO A 172 -8.46 5.84 6.25
CA PRO A 172 -8.39 6.37 4.89
C PRO A 172 -9.80 6.76 4.40
N SER A 173 -9.86 7.61 3.39
CA SER A 173 -11.09 8.17 2.83
C SER A 173 -10.99 8.28 1.30
N LEU A 174 -12.07 8.70 0.65
CA LEU A 174 -12.05 8.99 -0.80
C LEU A 174 -11.44 10.36 -1.13
N ASP A 175 -11.09 11.16 -0.11
CA ASP A 175 -10.52 12.50 -0.24
C ASP A 175 -9.02 12.56 0.05
N ASP A 176 -8.37 11.40 0.21
CA ASP A 176 -6.93 11.26 0.32
C ASP A 176 -6.36 10.31 -0.73
N CYS A 177 -5.05 10.37 -0.92
CA CYS A 177 -4.34 9.57 -1.92
C CYS A 177 -3.86 8.19 -1.41
N TRP A 178 -4.20 7.80 -0.18
CA TRP A 178 -3.65 6.58 0.42
C TRP A 178 -4.06 5.33 -0.36
N LEU A 179 -5.35 5.21 -0.70
CA LEU A 179 -5.84 4.04 -1.43
C LEU A 179 -5.23 3.94 -2.83
N SER A 180 -4.97 5.06 -3.51
CA SER A 180 -4.22 5.08 -4.77
C SER A 180 -2.82 4.51 -4.59
N GLY A 181 -2.07 4.97 -3.57
CA GLY A 181 -0.73 4.45 -3.28
C GLY A 181 -0.74 2.97 -2.92
N PHE A 182 -1.68 2.55 -2.08
CA PHE A 182 -1.82 1.15 -1.70
C PHE A 182 -2.21 0.27 -2.90
N THR A 183 -3.04 0.78 -3.82
CA THR A 183 -3.39 0.11 -5.07
C THR A 183 -2.17 -0.06 -5.98
N ASP A 184 -1.32 0.96 -6.08
CA ASP A 184 -0.06 0.88 -6.83
C ASP A 184 0.82 -0.28 -6.34
N GLY A 185 0.85 -0.56 -5.03
CA GLY A 185 1.55 -1.73 -4.47
C GLY A 185 0.76 -3.03 -4.61
N GLU A 186 -0.43 -3.13 -4.01
CA GLU A 186 -1.12 -4.40 -3.76
C GLU A 186 -2.39 -4.62 -4.61
N GLY A 187 -2.84 -3.60 -5.35
CA GLY A 187 -4.07 -3.65 -6.12
C GLY A 187 -4.00 -4.39 -7.45
N CYS A 188 -5.15 -4.84 -7.94
CA CYS A 188 -5.27 -5.48 -9.24
C CYS A 188 -6.62 -5.17 -9.90
N PHE A 189 -6.56 -4.78 -11.17
CA PHE A 189 -7.72 -4.61 -12.05
C PHE A 189 -7.75 -5.79 -13.03
N THR A 190 -8.88 -6.48 -13.13
CA THR A 190 -8.98 -7.67 -13.98
C THR A 190 -10.40 -7.92 -14.49
N ILE A 191 -10.48 -8.64 -15.61
CA ILE A 191 -11.72 -9.14 -16.18
C ILE A 191 -11.53 -10.63 -16.48
N CYS A 192 -12.42 -11.47 -15.97
CA CYS A 192 -12.41 -12.89 -16.24
C CYS A 192 -13.65 -13.29 -17.03
N PHE A 193 -13.46 -13.67 -18.29
CA PHE A 193 -14.52 -14.26 -19.12
C PHE A 193 -14.66 -15.75 -18.81
N LEU A 194 -15.89 -16.22 -18.58
CA LEU A 194 -16.14 -17.65 -18.34
C LEU A 194 -16.08 -18.40 -19.68
N SER A 195 -15.49 -19.59 -19.67
CA SER A 195 -15.45 -20.48 -20.84
C SER A 195 -16.77 -21.22 -21.07
N THR A 196 -17.55 -21.42 -20.01
CA THR A 196 -18.79 -22.22 -20.05
C THR A 196 -20.06 -21.39 -20.31
N SER A 197 -19.95 -20.07 -20.41
CA SER A 197 -21.08 -19.18 -20.66
C SER A 197 -20.62 -17.81 -21.15
N ASN A 198 -21.56 -16.98 -21.62
CA ASN A 198 -21.28 -15.58 -21.98
C ASN A 198 -21.01 -14.68 -20.76
N LYS A 199 -21.07 -15.20 -19.53
CA LYS A 199 -20.80 -14.44 -18.31
C LYS A 199 -19.34 -13.99 -18.23
N PHE A 200 -19.10 -12.97 -17.43
CA PHE A 200 -17.79 -12.44 -17.09
C PHE A 200 -17.77 -11.97 -15.63
N ARG A 201 -16.58 -11.71 -15.10
CA ARG A 201 -16.36 -11.06 -13.80
C ARG A 201 -15.48 -9.85 -14.02
N TYR A 202 -15.96 -8.67 -13.64
CA TYR A 202 -15.23 -7.40 -13.75
C TYR A 202 -14.82 -6.99 -12.34
N ILE A 203 -13.53 -7.07 -12.03
CA ILE A 203 -13.04 -7.14 -10.65
C ILE A 203 -11.96 -6.11 -10.39
N TYR A 204 -12.10 -5.42 -9.26
CA TYR A 204 -11.02 -4.76 -8.54
C TYR A 204 -10.69 -5.57 -7.27
N LEU A 205 -9.40 -5.76 -7.00
CA LEU A 205 -8.89 -6.58 -5.91
C LEU A 205 -7.80 -5.83 -5.14
N LEU A 206 -7.86 -5.87 -3.81
CA LEU A 206 -6.71 -5.64 -2.93
C LEU A 206 -6.41 -6.94 -2.18
N THR A 207 -5.14 -7.21 -1.94
CA THR A 207 -4.71 -8.40 -1.20
C THR A 207 -3.69 -8.01 -0.16
N GLN A 208 -3.83 -8.52 1.07
CA GLN A 208 -2.85 -8.29 2.12
C GLN A 208 -2.88 -9.42 3.16
N LYS A 209 -1.73 -9.70 3.77
CA LYS A 209 -1.61 -10.67 4.86
C LYS A 209 -2.06 -10.08 6.19
N GLY A 210 -2.58 -10.93 7.06
CA GLY A 210 -2.92 -10.60 8.44
C GLY A 210 -4.40 -10.29 8.63
N VAL A 211 -5.10 -11.12 9.40
CA VAL A 211 -6.52 -10.92 9.78
C VAL A 211 -6.80 -9.57 10.43
N ALA A 212 -5.81 -8.98 11.11
CA ALA A 212 -5.93 -7.65 11.70
C ALA A 212 -6.22 -6.54 10.66
N ASN A 213 -5.84 -6.75 9.39
CA ASN A 213 -6.12 -5.80 8.31
C ASN A 213 -7.54 -5.92 7.73
N LYS A 214 -8.30 -6.94 8.11
CA LYS A 214 -9.67 -7.18 7.62
C LYS A 214 -10.58 -5.97 7.85
N ALA A 215 -10.52 -5.37 9.04
CA ALA A 215 -11.34 -4.21 9.39
C ALA A 215 -11.06 -3.00 8.48
N VAL A 216 -9.81 -2.82 8.04
CA VAL A 216 -9.45 -1.77 7.08
C VAL A 216 -10.08 -2.05 5.71
N PHE A 217 -10.10 -3.31 5.28
CA PHE A 217 -10.76 -3.69 4.02
C PHE A 217 -12.28 -3.52 4.08
N GLU A 218 -12.91 -3.88 5.20
CA GLU A 218 -14.35 -3.64 5.41
C GLU A 218 -14.68 -2.15 5.39
N HIS A 219 -13.82 -1.32 6.01
CA HIS A 219 -13.92 0.13 5.94
C HIS A 219 -13.80 0.66 4.50
N ILE A 220 -12.78 0.22 3.74
CA ILE A 220 -12.62 0.63 2.34
C ILE A 220 -13.86 0.28 1.50
N LEU A 221 -14.47 -0.89 1.70
CA LEU A 221 -15.72 -1.23 1.00
C LEU A 221 -16.86 -0.26 1.34
N SER A 222 -16.98 0.10 2.63
CA SER A 222 -18.02 1.02 3.08
C SER A 222 -17.90 2.42 2.46
N LEU A 223 -16.69 2.87 2.12
CA LEU A 223 -16.46 4.17 1.48
C LEU A 223 -17.10 4.27 0.09
N PHE A 224 -17.12 3.17 -0.67
CA PHE A 224 -17.63 3.15 -2.04
C PHE A 224 -19.14 2.89 -2.13
N ASP A 225 -19.81 2.68 -1.00
CA ASP A 225 -21.23 2.30 -0.91
C ASP A 225 -21.59 1.19 -1.92
N CYS A 226 -20.72 0.18 -2.03
CA CYS A 226 -20.82 -0.86 -3.04
C CYS A 226 -20.87 -2.26 -2.42
N HIS A 227 -21.51 -3.20 -3.13
CA HIS A 227 -21.50 -4.59 -2.72
C HIS A 227 -20.16 -5.23 -3.07
N GLY A 228 -19.22 -5.20 -2.12
CA GLY A 228 -17.97 -5.95 -2.17
C GLY A 228 -17.95 -7.12 -1.19
N LEU A 229 -16.89 -7.92 -1.27
CA LEU A 229 -16.63 -9.02 -0.35
C LEU A 229 -15.23 -8.85 0.24
N VAL A 230 -15.12 -8.95 1.57
CA VAL A 230 -13.85 -9.22 2.25
C VAL A 230 -13.81 -10.70 2.63
N SER A 231 -12.81 -11.42 2.14
CA SER A 231 -12.71 -12.87 2.38
C SER A 231 -11.26 -13.32 2.50
N CYS A 232 -11.02 -14.29 3.38
CA CYS A 232 -9.74 -15.01 3.42
C CYS A 232 -9.62 -15.93 2.20
N ARG A 233 -8.44 -15.99 1.58
CA ARG A 233 -8.16 -16.93 0.48
C ARG A 233 -8.26 -18.38 0.98
N SER A 234 -8.60 -19.30 0.08
CA SER A 234 -8.91 -20.70 0.37
C SER A 234 -7.85 -21.44 1.18
N ASN A 235 -6.57 -21.05 1.07
CA ASN A 235 -5.51 -21.55 1.94
C ASN A 235 -5.47 -20.73 3.24
N LYS A 236 -6.34 -21.11 4.20
CA LYS A 236 -6.51 -20.43 5.49
C LYS A 236 -5.20 -20.34 6.30
N ASP A 237 -4.27 -21.28 6.11
CA ASP A 237 -3.00 -21.33 6.83
C ASP A 237 -2.06 -20.16 6.46
N LEU A 238 -2.32 -19.47 5.34
CA LEU A 238 -1.50 -18.34 4.90
C LEU A 238 -1.98 -16.97 5.43
N ASP A 239 -3.14 -16.91 6.09
CA ASP A 239 -3.78 -15.69 6.62
C ASP A 239 -3.74 -14.51 5.61
N VAL A 240 -4.17 -14.78 4.37
CA VAL A 240 -4.20 -13.80 3.28
C VAL A 240 -5.64 -13.39 3.02
N TRP A 241 -5.91 -12.10 3.11
CA TRP A 241 -7.22 -11.52 2.92
C TRP A 241 -7.30 -10.78 1.60
N ASP A 242 -8.45 -10.91 0.93
CA ASP A 242 -8.80 -10.17 -0.26
C ASP A 242 -9.97 -9.23 0.05
N LEU A 243 -9.86 -7.98 -0.39
CA LEU A 243 -11.00 -7.12 -0.67
C LEU A 243 -11.32 -7.26 -2.15
N ARG A 244 -12.54 -7.67 -2.49
CA ARG A 244 -12.99 -7.86 -3.87
C ARG A 244 -14.25 -7.04 -4.14
N ILE A 245 -14.16 -6.09 -5.07
CA ILE A 245 -15.31 -5.42 -5.67
C ILE A 245 -15.52 -6.04 -7.04
N ASN A 246 -16.69 -6.66 -7.25
CA ASN A 246 -17.00 -7.40 -8.47
C ASN A 246 -18.30 -6.91 -9.10
N GLY A 247 -18.32 -6.89 -10.43
CA GLY A 247 -19.48 -6.53 -11.23
C GLY A 247 -19.45 -5.06 -11.66
N LEU A 248 -19.98 -4.80 -12.86
CA LEU A 248 -19.96 -3.46 -13.48
C LEU A 248 -20.54 -2.40 -12.54
N ARG A 249 -21.75 -2.61 -12.01
CA ARG A 249 -22.43 -1.66 -11.11
C ARG A 249 -21.53 -1.23 -9.95
N ASN A 250 -20.99 -2.18 -9.20
CA ASN A 250 -20.15 -1.91 -8.03
C ASN A 250 -18.83 -1.23 -8.42
N CYS A 251 -18.19 -1.69 -9.48
CA CYS A 251 -16.89 -1.14 -9.92
C CYS A 251 -16.98 0.29 -10.47
N THR A 252 -18.16 0.74 -10.92
CA THR A 252 -18.37 2.13 -11.39
C THR A 252 -18.03 3.17 -10.33
N ALA A 253 -18.27 2.85 -9.05
CA ALA A 253 -17.96 3.73 -7.92
C ALA A 253 -16.45 3.99 -7.74
N LEU A 254 -15.60 3.15 -8.34
CA LEU A 254 -14.13 3.29 -8.26
C LEU A 254 -13.60 4.36 -9.22
N PHE A 255 -14.31 4.64 -10.32
CA PHE A 255 -13.81 5.54 -11.36
C PHE A 255 -13.58 6.98 -10.86
N PRO A 256 -14.52 7.62 -10.14
CA PRO A 256 -14.29 8.98 -9.63
C PRO A 256 -13.05 9.07 -8.73
N TYR A 257 -12.77 8.05 -7.92
CA TYR A 257 -11.60 8.01 -7.04
C TYR A 257 -10.29 7.93 -7.84
N PHE A 258 -10.15 6.94 -8.74
CA PHE A 258 -8.90 6.75 -9.48
C PHE A 258 -8.70 7.77 -10.62
N ASP A 259 -9.77 8.43 -11.07
CA ASP A 259 -9.67 9.58 -11.97
C ASP A 259 -9.15 10.82 -11.25
N LYS A 260 -9.61 11.06 -10.00
CA LYS A 260 -9.13 12.16 -9.14
C LYS A 260 -7.71 11.90 -8.63
N TRP A 261 -7.44 10.68 -8.16
CA TRP A 261 -6.18 10.27 -7.56
C TRP A 261 -5.52 9.21 -8.44
N SER A 262 -4.72 9.69 -9.40
CA SER A 262 -4.10 8.81 -10.39
C SER A 262 -3.00 7.93 -9.80
N LEU A 263 -3.01 6.66 -10.20
CA LEU A 263 -1.94 5.70 -9.98
C LEU A 263 -0.62 6.18 -10.60
N ARG A 264 0.51 5.79 -10.01
CA ARG A 264 1.86 6.23 -10.37
C ARG A 264 2.76 5.11 -10.88
N THR A 265 2.34 3.86 -10.75
CA THR A 265 3.01 2.69 -11.34
C THR A 265 2.42 2.36 -12.71
N LYS A 266 2.99 1.34 -13.36
CA LYS A 266 2.39 0.66 -14.52
C LYS A 266 0.92 0.27 -14.33
N LYS A 267 0.42 0.12 -13.10
CA LYS A 267 -1.01 -0.17 -12.84
C LYS A 267 -1.94 0.93 -13.28
N LEU A 268 -1.47 2.16 -13.52
CA LEU A 268 -2.24 3.17 -14.23
C LEU A 268 -2.71 2.65 -15.59
N GLN A 269 -1.83 1.99 -16.35
CA GLN A 269 -2.18 1.40 -17.64
C GLN A 269 -3.18 0.25 -17.48
N SER A 270 -3.06 -0.56 -16.42
CA SER A 270 -4.06 -1.57 -16.09
C SER A 270 -5.43 -0.94 -15.82
N TYR A 271 -5.49 0.11 -15.01
CA TYR A 271 -6.72 0.82 -14.70
C TYR A 271 -7.37 1.42 -15.96
N LEU A 272 -6.59 2.11 -16.80
CA LEU A 272 -7.10 2.72 -18.02
C LEU A 272 -7.67 1.69 -19.00
N LYS A 273 -6.93 0.60 -19.28
CA LYS A 273 -7.41 -0.50 -20.14
C LYS A 273 -8.64 -1.19 -19.57
N TRP A 274 -8.66 -1.40 -18.25
CA TRP A 274 -9.80 -2.01 -17.56
C TRP A 274 -11.04 -1.12 -17.64
N LYS A 275 -10.88 0.20 -17.44
CA LYS A 275 -11.94 1.20 -17.57
C LYS A 275 -12.44 1.35 -19.01
N GLU A 276 -11.56 1.30 -20.01
CA GLU A 276 -11.91 1.37 -21.44
C GLU A 276 -12.87 0.26 -21.87
N ILE A 277 -12.72 -0.94 -21.30
CA ILE A 277 -13.58 -2.10 -21.61
C ILE A 277 -14.99 -1.95 -21.00
N TYR A 278 -15.15 -1.16 -19.93
CA TYR A 278 -16.42 -0.99 -19.21
C TYR A 278 -17.63 -0.68 -20.10
N PRO A 279 -17.64 0.39 -20.95
CA PRO A 279 -18.81 0.73 -21.76
C PRO A 279 -19.23 -0.37 -22.73
N ARG A 280 -18.26 -1.13 -23.29
CA ARG A 280 -18.56 -2.27 -24.17
C ARG A 280 -19.27 -3.39 -23.42
N LEU A 281 -18.86 -3.65 -22.18
CA LEU A 281 -19.53 -4.63 -21.32
C LEU A 281 -20.95 -4.20 -20.96
N VAL A 282 -21.17 -2.91 -20.66
CA VAL A 282 -22.50 -2.34 -20.41
C VAL A 282 -23.40 -2.47 -21.63
N LYS A 283 -22.88 -2.24 -22.84
CA LYS A 283 -23.61 -2.39 -24.10
C LYS A 283 -24.00 -3.84 -24.43
N GLY A 284 -23.40 -4.83 -23.76
CA GLY A 284 -23.68 -6.24 -24.01
C GLY A 284 -22.81 -6.86 -25.11
N ASP A 285 -21.70 -6.23 -25.51
CA ASP A 285 -20.80 -6.75 -26.57
C ASP A 285 -20.27 -8.16 -26.24
N HIS A 286 -20.20 -8.54 -24.96
CA HIS A 286 -19.78 -9.87 -24.52
C HIS A 286 -20.78 -11.00 -24.84
N LEU A 287 -21.98 -10.67 -25.34
CA LEU A 287 -23.03 -11.62 -25.71
C LEU A 287 -22.92 -12.13 -27.15
N LYS A 288 -22.18 -11.42 -28.03
CA LYS A 288 -21.94 -11.82 -29.42
C LYS A 288 -20.54 -12.43 -29.56
N ALA A 289 -20.39 -13.48 -30.36
CA ALA A 289 -19.15 -14.24 -30.45
C ALA A 289 -17.94 -13.39 -30.88
N ASP A 290 -18.07 -12.63 -31.97
CA ASP A 290 -16.96 -11.83 -32.52
C ASP A 290 -16.50 -10.74 -31.56
N THR A 291 -17.44 -9.92 -31.07
CA THR A 291 -17.12 -8.85 -30.11
C THR A 291 -16.69 -9.37 -28.74
N ARG A 292 -17.14 -10.57 -28.34
CA ARG A 292 -16.63 -11.25 -27.14
C ARG A 292 -15.17 -11.64 -27.30
N GLN A 293 -14.77 -12.16 -28.46
CA GLN A 293 -13.39 -12.54 -28.71
C GLN A 293 -12.46 -11.32 -28.62
N GLU A 294 -12.87 -10.19 -29.20
CA GLU A 294 -12.15 -8.91 -29.05
C GLU A 294 -12.00 -8.50 -27.58
N LEU A 295 -13.08 -8.59 -26.79
CA LEU A 295 -13.05 -8.24 -25.37
C LEU A 295 -12.12 -9.15 -24.56
N ILE A 296 -12.06 -10.45 -24.88
CA ILE A 296 -11.12 -11.40 -24.27
C ILE A 296 -9.68 -10.98 -24.58
N ASP A 297 -9.38 -10.60 -25.82
CA ASP A 297 -8.04 -10.20 -26.21
C ASP A 297 -7.63 -8.82 -25.64
N LEU A 298 -8.58 -7.90 -25.46
CA LEU A 298 -8.36 -6.67 -24.69
C LEU A 298 -8.10 -6.97 -23.21
N ALA A 299 -8.86 -7.88 -22.59
CA ALA A 299 -8.67 -8.25 -21.20
C ALA A 299 -7.29 -8.88 -20.92
N LYS A 300 -6.77 -9.69 -21.85
CA LYS A 300 -5.40 -10.24 -21.76
C LYS A 300 -4.32 -9.15 -21.74
N LYS A 301 -4.59 -7.98 -22.31
CA LYS A 301 -3.63 -6.85 -22.38
C LYS A 301 -3.65 -5.96 -21.14
N ILE A 302 -4.63 -6.08 -20.23
CA ILE A 302 -4.78 -5.21 -19.05
C ILE A 302 -3.50 -5.21 -18.21
N ASN A 303 -3.01 -6.39 -17.82
CA ASN A 303 -1.84 -6.54 -16.95
C ASN A 303 -0.59 -7.01 -17.70
N LYS A 304 -0.56 -6.82 -19.02
CA LYS A 304 0.62 -7.06 -19.85
C LYS A 304 1.33 -5.73 -20.09
N PHE A 305 2.61 -5.71 -19.74
CA PHE A 305 3.51 -4.58 -19.88
C PHE A 305 4.66 -5.05 -20.77
N ASP A 306 4.88 -4.35 -21.86
CA ASP A 306 5.99 -4.58 -22.78
C ASP A 306 7.23 -3.81 -22.31
#